data_AF-A0A699Z425-F1
#
_entry.id   AF-A0A699Z425-F1
#
_cell.length_a   1.000
_cell.length_b   1.000
_cell.length_c   1.000
_cell.angle_alpha   90.00
_cell.angle_beta   90.00
_cell.angle_gamma   90.00
#
_symmetry.space_group_name_H-M   'P 1'
#
loop_
_entity.id
_entity.type
_entity.pdbx_description
1 polymer ?
#
loop_
_entity_poly.entity_id
_entity_poly.type
_entity_poly.pdbx_seq_one_letter_code
_entity_poly.pdbx_strand_id
1 'polypeptide(L)'
;MAEYKSTYKLRSTEEVFAALEEHSVLLSTMKASKFFVVFEKDISYWEKTLSHISETVEIILQVQRNWMYLENIFIGSEDIRKQLPQESIMFENVHATFSRLMRQLAGQANCLKACTAAGLLDTFQDMDAKLERIQKSLENYLENKRQQFPRFYFLSSDDLLEILGQAKDPLNVQSHLKKCFEGIKKLDMNTPGDNERKQYLSLGIHSPDGEYLPFAGPVVTEGRPEEWLNRVEEAMFATTKKHLYKVLEDSKATKKEKWVKDNQGQMIITAGQIVWTFECEKALGDLENARRAVKALKKKWVSYLNKLTAVTRSKLNKVERNKVVSLITIEVHARDVIEKLSKSNCTSVNDFEWVSQLRFYWDKDLNDCVVKQVLSVFVYGYEYQGNNGRLVITPLTDR
;
A
#
# COMPACT_ATOMS: atom_id res chain seq x y z
N MET A 1 -8.43 33.93 -20.10
CA MET A 1 -8.47 33.43 -18.71
C MET A 1 -9.77 32.69 -18.46
N ALA A 2 -9.80 31.74 -17.52
CA ALA A 2 -11.00 31.02 -17.11
C ALA A 2 -11.25 31.19 -15.61
N GLU A 3 -12.50 31.16 -15.17
CA GLU A 3 -12.83 31.12 -13.74
C GLU A 3 -12.45 29.76 -13.14
N TYR A 4 -11.89 29.80 -11.94
CA TYR A 4 -11.55 28.65 -11.12
C TYR A 4 -11.93 28.95 -9.67
N LYS A 5 -13.05 28.38 -9.22
CA LYS A 5 -13.68 28.67 -7.93
C LYS A 5 -13.91 30.18 -7.75
N SER A 6 -13.17 30.84 -6.86
CA SER A 6 -13.24 32.26 -6.50
C SER A 6 -12.16 33.14 -7.16
N THR A 7 -11.40 32.57 -8.10
CA THR A 7 -10.21 33.18 -8.71
C THR A 7 -10.19 32.95 -10.24
N TYR A 8 -9.31 33.64 -10.96
CA TYR A 8 -9.05 33.42 -12.39
C TYR A 8 -7.79 32.56 -12.58
N LYS A 9 -7.80 31.72 -13.62
CA LYS A 9 -6.63 30.96 -14.08
C LYS A 9 -6.29 31.26 -15.52
N LEU A 10 -5.01 31.19 -15.85
CA LEU A 10 -4.56 31.15 -17.24
C LEU A 10 -4.97 29.81 -17.86
N ARG A 11 -5.52 29.89 -19.08
CA ARG A 11 -5.91 28.73 -19.92
C ARG A 11 -5.38 29.00 -21.32
N SER A 12 -4.86 27.96 -21.99
CA SER A 12 -4.42 28.01 -23.39
C SER A 12 -3.39 29.10 -23.68
N THR A 13 -2.20 28.99 -23.08
CA THR A 13 -1.07 29.90 -23.32
C THR A 13 -0.25 29.55 -24.57
N GLU A 14 -0.60 28.48 -25.29
CA GLU A 14 0.12 27.97 -26.46
C GLU A 14 0.23 29.00 -27.59
N GLU A 15 -0.86 29.71 -27.90
CA GLU A 15 -0.87 30.77 -28.91
C GLU A 15 0.04 31.96 -28.52
N VAL A 16 0.12 32.26 -27.22
CA VAL A 16 0.99 33.33 -26.71
C VAL A 16 2.45 32.92 -26.84
N PHE A 17 2.81 31.69 -26.45
CA PHE A 17 4.18 31.19 -26.62
C PHE A 17 4.58 31.10 -28.10
N ALA A 18 3.69 30.61 -28.97
CA ALA A 18 3.95 30.57 -30.41
C ALA A 18 4.23 31.96 -31.00
N ALA A 19 3.42 32.97 -30.63
CA ALA A 19 3.64 34.34 -31.06
C ALA A 19 4.94 34.95 -30.49
N LEU A 20 5.28 34.67 -29.23
CA LEU A 20 6.53 35.12 -28.61
C LEU A 20 7.76 34.51 -29.30
N GLU A 21 7.73 33.21 -29.59
CA GLU A 21 8.81 32.52 -30.32
C GLU A 21 8.97 33.07 -31.74
N GLU A 22 7.87 33.22 -32.48
CA GLU A 22 7.90 33.78 -33.83
C GLU A 22 8.50 35.19 -33.85
N HIS A 23 8.04 36.07 -32.96
CA HIS A 23 8.56 37.43 -32.85
C HIS A 23 10.02 37.47 -32.40
N SER A 24 10.45 36.54 -31.53
CA SER A 24 11.86 36.41 -31.12
C SER A 24 12.77 35.98 -32.28
N VAL A 25 12.32 35.04 -33.11
CA VAL A 25 13.06 34.60 -34.32
C VAL A 25 13.14 35.73 -35.36
N LEU A 26 12.07 36.50 -35.52
CA LEU A 26 12.07 37.67 -36.41
C LEU A 26 13.07 38.73 -35.94
N LEU A 27 13.10 39.06 -34.65
CA LEU A 27 14.09 40.00 -34.10
C LEU A 27 15.52 39.50 -34.26
N SER A 28 15.75 38.20 -34.05
CA SER A 28 17.07 37.57 -34.27
C SER A 28 17.53 37.69 -35.73
N THR A 29 16.59 37.53 -36.68
CA THR A 29 16.84 37.70 -38.11
C THR A 29 17.14 39.16 -38.47
N MET A 30 16.41 40.11 -37.88
CA MET A 30 16.65 41.56 -38.06
C MET A 30 18.01 41.99 -37.49
N LYS A 31 18.46 41.37 -36.39
CA LYS A 31 19.77 41.59 -35.77
C LYS A 31 20.93 41.09 -36.62
N ALA A 32 20.71 40.05 -37.43
CA ALA A 32 21.68 39.55 -38.40
C ALA A 32 21.81 40.43 -39.68
N SER A 33 20.92 41.41 -39.87
CA SER A 33 20.95 42.32 -41.01
C SER A 33 22.04 43.38 -40.89
N LYS A 34 22.65 43.76 -42.02
CA LYS A 34 23.65 44.83 -42.11
C LYS A 34 23.10 46.21 -41.71
N PHE A 35 21.78 46.38 -41.69
CA PHE A 35 21.10 47.63 -41.34
C PHE A 35 20.68 47.71 -39.85
N PHE A 36 21.06 46.71 -39.04
CA PHE A 36 20.72 46.62 -37.61
C PHE A 36 21.05 47.89 -36.81
N VAL A 37 22.18 48.54 -37.09
CA VAL A 37 22.70 49.69 -36.32
C VAL A 37 21.68 50.85 -36.24
N VAL A 38 20.82 51.02 -37.25
CA VAL A 38 19.82 52.09 -37.27
C VAL A 38 18.66 51.80 -36.30
N PHE A 39 18.36 50.53 -36.04
CA PHE A 39 17.23 50.06 -35.23
C PHE A 39 17.67 49.35 -33.94
N GLU A 40 18.94 49.44 -33.57
CA GLU A 40 19.54 48.72 -32.44
C GLU A 40 18.77 48.95 -31.14
N LYS A 41 18.35 50.20 -30.88
CA LYS A 41 17.60 50.56 -29.67
C LYS A 41 16.22 49.89 -29.62
N ASP A 42 15.50 49.88 -30.73
CA ASP A 42 14.14 49.32 -30.80
C ASP A 42 14.17 47.79 -30.76
N ILE A 43 15.13 47.17 -31.46
CA ILE A 43 15.33 45.72 -31.45
C ILE A 43 15.72 45.25 -30.05
N SER A 44 16.66 45.94 -29.38
CA SER A 44 17.08 45.59 -28.02
C SER A 44 15.94 45.78 -27.01
N TYR A 45 15.11 46.81 -27.17
CA TYR A 45 13.93 47.02 -26.34
C TYR A 45 12.93 45.86 -26.48
N TRP A 46 12.58 45.47 -27.70
CA TRP A 46 11.63 44.38 -27.94
C TRP A 46 12.20 43.02 -27.55
N GLU A 47 13.49 42.76 -27.77
CA GLU A 47 14.16 41.53 -27.33
C GLU A 47 14.03 41.37 -25.81
N LYS A 48 14.38 42.41 -25.04
CA LYS A 48 14.22 42.42 -23.58
C LYS A 48 12.76 42.29 -23.14
N THR A 49 11.86 42.98 -23.82
CA THR A 49 10.43 42.99 -23.47
C THR A 49 9.77 41.65 -23.73
N LEU A 50 10.04 41.01 -24.88
CA LEU A 50 9.52 39.69 -25.22
C LEU A 50 10.09 38.61 -24.31
N SER A 51 11.39 38.65 -24.01
CA SER A 51 11.99 37.74 -23.02
C SER A 51 11.34 37.91 -21.64
N HIS A 52 11.12 39.14 -21.18
CA HIS A 52 10.47 39.41 -19.90
C HIS A 52 9.02 38.92 -19.86
N ILE A 53 8.27 39.08 -20.96
CA ILE A 53 6.91 38.52 -21.07
C ILE A 53 6.94 37.00 -20.98
N SER A 54 7.85 36.33 -21.70
CA SER A 54 7.97 34.86 -21.67
C SER A 54 8.24 34.36 -20.26
N GLU A 55 9.24 34.93 -19.59
CA GLU A 55 9.61 34.58 -18.22
C GLU A 55 8.45 34.82 -17.24
N THR A 56 7.73 35.93 -17.40
CA THR A 56 6.57 36.26 -16.57
C THR A 56 5.42 35.26 -16.77
N VAL A 57 5.12 34.86 -18.01
CA VAL A 57 4.06 33.88 -18.26
C VAL A 57 4.45 32.50 -17.73
N GLU A 58 5.70 32.09 -17.89
CA GLU A 58 6.22 30.82 -17.36
C GLU A 58 6.11 30.73 -15.84
N ILE A 59 6.57 31.76 -15.10
CA ILE A 59 6.50 31.76 -13.65
C ILE A 59 5.04 31.78 -13.15
N ILE A 60 4.13 32.49 -13.84
CA ILE A 60 2.70 32.48 -13.47
C ILE A 60 2.12 31.07 -13.63
N LEU A 61 2.46 30.37 -14.72
CA LEU A 61 2.00 29.00 -14.93
C LEU A 61 2.58 28.04 -13.89
N GLN A 62 3.85 28.19 -13.52
CA GLN A 62 4.50 27.41 -12.48
C GLN A 62 3.83 27.62 -11.11
N VAL A 63 3.69 28.88 -10.70
CA VAL A 63 2.98 29.27 -9.46
C VAL A 63 1.55 28.76 -9.47
N GLN A 64 0.83 28.88 -10.59
CA GLN A 64 -0.54 28.38 -10.71
C GLN A 64 -0.63 26.87 -10.49
N ARG A 65 0.27 26.08 -11.09
CA ARG A 65 0.30 24.61 -10.89
C ARG A 65 0.55 24.25 -9.42
N ASN A 66 1.60 24.83 -8.83
CA ASN A 66 1.98 24.58 -7.44
C ASN A 66 0.90 25.03 -6.46
N TRP A 67 0.30 26.20 -6.69
CA TRP A 67 -0.80 26.73 -5.90
C TRP A 67 -2.04 25.85 -5.98
N MET A 68 -2.44 25.38 -7.17
CA MET A 68 -3.62 24.50 -7.32
C MET A 68 -3.46 23.19 -6.55
N TYR A 69 -2.25 22.61 -6.55
CA TYR A 69 -1.96 21.39 -5.79
C TYR A 69 -2.10 21.64 -4.27
N LEU A 70 -1.43 22.68 -3.77
CA LEU A 70 -1.45 23.03 -2.35
C LEU A 70 -2.82 23.53 -1.87
N GLU A 71 -3.61 24.16 -2.74
CA GLU A 71 -4.97 24.60 -2.43
C GLU A 71 -5.85 23.43 -2.04
N ASN A 72 -5.82 22.33 -2.79
CA ASN A 72 -6.63 21.16 -2.48
C ASN A 72 -6.27 20.52 -1.13
N ILE A 73 -5.00 20.62 -0.73
CA ILE A 73 -4.48 20.06 0.52
C ILE A 73 -4.82 20.97 1.71
N PHE A 74 -4.39 22.22 1.65
CA PHE A 74 -4.53 23.16 2.77
C PHE A 74 -5.94 23.72 2.91
N ILE A 75 -6.74 23.83 1.85
CA ILE A 75 -8.15 24.24 1.97
C ILE A 75 -9.06 23.03 2.20
N GLY A 76 -8.72 21.86 1.63
CA GLY A 76 -9.54 20.64 1.75
C GLY A 76 -9.38 19.89 3.07
N SER A 77 -8.23 19.97 3.74
CA SER A 77 -7.96 19.24 4.99
C SER A 77 -7.64 20.16 6.16
N GLU A 78 -8.58 20.27 7.10
CA GLU A 78 -8.39 21.01 8.35
C GLU A 78 -7.30 20.39 9.24
N ASP A 79 -7.16 19.07 9.20
CA ASP A 79 -6.21 18.34 10.04
C ASP A 79 -4.76 18.60 9.60
N ILE A 80 -4.50 18.68 8.29
CA ILE A 80 -3.17 19.04 7.76
C ILE A 80 -2.81 20.48 8.15
N ARG A 81 -3.77 21.43 8.11
CA ARG A 81 -3.53 22.81 8.55
C ARG A 81 -3.10 22.90 10.01
N LYS A 82 -3.67 22.06 10.87
CA LYS A 82 -3.31 22.00 12.30
C LYS A 82 -1.91 21.44 12.52
N GLN A 83 -1.46 20.53 11.66
CA GLN A 83 -0.12 19.94 11.74
C GLN A 83 0.96 20.86 11.16
N LEU A 84 0.61 21.67 10.16
CA LEU A 84 1.52 22.60 9.46
C LEU A 84 1.01 24.05 9.54
N PRO A 85 0.98 24.67 10.74
CA PRO A 85 0.37 25.99 10.93
C PRO A 85 1.17 27.12 10.27
N GLN A 86 2.50 27.04 10.27
CA GLN A 86 3.36 28.08 9.66
C GLN A 86 3.18 28.09 8.14
N GLU A 87 3.19 26.91 7.53
CA GLU A 87 3.00 26.70 6.10
C GLU A 87 1.58 27.08 5.68
N SER A 88 0.57 26.84 6.53
CA SER A 88 -0.81 27.25 6.28
C SER A 88 -0.95 28.78 6.20
N ILE A 89 -0.36 29.51 7.16
CA ILE A 89 -0.35 30.99 7.16
C ILE A 89 0.38 31.52 5.91
N MET A 90 1.51 30.88 5.58
CA MET A 90 2.30 31.21 4.40
C MET A 90 1.50 30.99 3.11
N PHE A 91 0.79 29.87 3.00
CA PHE A 91 -0.09 29.55 1.87
C PHE A 91 -1.25 30.52 1.77
N GLU A 92 -1.90 30.91 2.87
CA GLU A 92 -3.00 31.88 2.86
C GLU A 92 -2.56 33.26 2.35
N ASN A 93 -1.37 33.72 2.75
CA ASN A 93 -0.80 34.96 2.25
C ASN A 93 -0.51 34.89 0.74
N VAL A 94 0.05 33.77 0.28
CA VAL A 94 0.28 33.51 -1.15
C VAL A 94 -1.05 33.43 -1.90
N HIS A 95 -2.05 32.74 -1.35
CA HIS A 95 -3.37 32.60 -1.94
C HIS A 95 -4.07 33.95 -2.11
N ALA A 96 -4.05 34.81 -1.09
CA ALA A 96 -4.62 36.16 -1.16
C ALA A 96 -3.91 37.02 -2.22
N THR A 97 -2.58 36.95 -2.27
CA THR A 97 -1.77 37.70 -3.24
C THR A 97 -2.00 37.21 -4.66
N PHE A 98 -1.98 35.89 -4.87
CA PHE A 98 -2.28 35.23 -6.15
C PHE A 98 -3.66 35.64 -6.65
N SER A 99 -4.67 35.56 -5.80
CA SER A 99 -6.05 35.86 -6.16
C SER A 99 -6.24 37.31 -6.58
N ARG A 100 -5.58 38.24 -5.89
CA ARG A 100 -5.57 39.67 -6.24
C ARG A 100 -4.90 39.91 -7.59
N LEU A 101 -3.71 39.35 -7.81
CA LEU A 101 -2.96 39.52 -9.06
C LEU A 101 -3.69 38.89 -10.26
N MET A 102 -4.25 37.70 -10.10
CA MET A 102 -5.00 37.04 -11.17
C MET A 102 -6.26 37.82 -11.57
N ARG A 103 -6.93 38.50 -10.63
CA ARG A 103 -8.04 39.44 -10.95
C ARG A 103 -7.56 40.67 -11.70
N GLN A 104 -6.40 41.23 -11.34
CA GLN A 104 -5.81 42.36 -12.06
C GLN A 104 -5.42 41.98 -13.49
N LEU A 105 -4.82 40.80 -13.65
CA LEU A 105 -4.48 40.24 -14.96
C LEU A 105 -5.74 39.95 -15.79
N ALA A 106 -6.82 39.45 -15.19
CA ALA A 106 -8.09 39.25 -15.88
C ALA A 106 -8.72 40.57 -16.37
N GLY A 107 -8.52 41.67 -15.64
CA GLY A 107 -8.97 43.01 -16.03
C GLY A 107 -8.16 43.64 -17.18
N GLN A 108 -6.97 43.11 -17.50
CA GLN A 108 -6.12 43.60 -18.57
C GLN A 108 -6.01 42.60 -19.72
N ALA A 109 -6.75 42.84 -20.81
CA ALA A 109 -6.72 41.97 -21.99
C ALA A 109 -5.41 42.04 -22.80
N ASN A 110 -4.57 43.06 -22.59
CA ASN A 110 -3.31 43.23 -23.33
C ASN A 110 -2.15 42.55 -22.60
N CYS A 111 -1.60 41.48 -23.18
CA CYS A 111 -0.49 40.68 -22.63
C CYS A 111 0.76 41.53 -22.32
N LEU A 112 1.11 42.50 -23.18
CA LEU A 112 2.25 43.39 -22.94
C LEU A 112 2.05 44.21 -21.67
N LYS A 113 0.89 44.87 -21.52
CA LYS A 113 0.60 45.70 -20.33
C LYS A 113 0.43 44.86 -19.07
N ALA A 114 -0.16 43.68 -19.20
CA ALA A 114 -0.37 42.76 -18.11
C ALA A 114 0.95 42.21 -17.55
N CYS A 115 1.92 41.85 -18.41
CA CYS A 115 3.18 41.25 -17.97
C CYS A 115 4.26 42.28 -17.62
N THR A 116 4.20 43.51 -18.16
CA THR A 116 5.18 44.58 -17.86
C THR A 116 4.81 45.44 -16.64
N ALA A 117 3.80 45.03 -15.86
CA ALA A 117 3.46 45.70 -14.61
C ALA A 117 4.65 45.65 -13.64
N ALA A 118 5.02 46.81 -13.10
CA ALA A 118 6.22 46.94 -12.26
C ALA A 118 6.16 46.01 -11.04
N GLY A 119 7.22 45.21 -10.85
CA GLY A 119 7.37 44.27 -9.73
C GLY A 119 6.51 43.01 -9.82
N LEU A 120 5.81 42.78 -10.93
CA LEU A 120 4.97 41.58 -11.11
C LEU A 120 5.81 40.30 -11.11
N LEU A 121 6.87 40.26 -11.92
CA LEU A 121 7.79 39.13 -12.03
C LEU A 121 8.41 38.80 -10.66
N ASP A 122 8.97 39.81 -9.98
CA ASP A 122 9.59 39.65 -8.65
C ASP A 122 8.58 39.09 -7.63
N THR A 123 7.32 39.54 -7.69
CA THR A 123 6.27 39.05 -6.79
C THR A 123 5.93 37.59 -7.08
N PHE A 124 5.84 37.17 -8.34
CA PHE A 124 5.60 35.77 -8.69
C PHE A 124 6.80 34.87 -8.36
N GLN A 125 8.03 35.36 -8.53
CA GLN A 125 9.24 34.63 -8.12
C GLN A 125 9.30 34.43 -6.59
N ASP A 126 8.97 35.47 -5.81
CA ASP A 126 8.83 35.34 -4.34
C ASP A 126 7.72 34.34 -3.97
N MET A 127 6.59 34.37 -4.66
CA MET A 127 5.51 33.41 -4.44
C MET A 127 5.92 31.97 -4.78
N ASP A 128 6.67 31.75 -5.86
CA ASP A 128 7.15 30.42 -6.23
C ASP A 128 8.12 29.87 -5.18
N ALA A 129 9.12 30.66 -4.76
CA ALA A 129 10.03 30.28 -3.68
C ALA A 129 9.29 29.96 -2.37
N LYS A 130 8.22 30.70 -2.09
CA LYS A 130 7.34 30.43 -0.95
C LYS A 130 6.59 29.11 -1.10
N LEU A 131 6.05 28.82 -2.28
CA LEU A 131 5.35 27.57 -2.58
C LEU A 131 6.30 26.36 -2.54
N GLU A 132 7.52 26.48 -3.08
CA GLU A 132 8.54 25.43 -3.00
C GLU A 132 8.91 25.11 -1.55
N ARG A 133 9.06 26.13 -0.70
CA ARG A 133 9.31 25.92 0.73
C ARG A 133 8.17 25.18 1.42
N ILE A 134 6.91 25.50 1.07
CA ILE A 134 5.74 24.78 1.58
C ILE A 134 5.76 23.33 1.09
N GLN A 135 6.00 23.08 -0.21
CA GLN A 135 6.09 21.74 -0.77
C GLN A 135 7.16 20.89 -0.08
N LYS A 136 8.37 21.42 0.09
CA LYS A 136 9.45 20.72 0.80
C LYS A 136 9.08 20.38 2.23
N SER A 137 8.39 21.28 2.92
CA SER A 137 7.94 21.05 4.30
C SER A 137 6.85 19.98 4.37
N LEU A 138 5.94 19.97 3.39
CA LEU A 138 4.93 18.94 3.23
C LEU A 138 5.55 17.57 2.94
N GLU A 139 6.54 17.49 2.04
CA GLU A 139 7.26 16.25 1.74
C GLU A 139 7.96 15.68 2.97
N ASN A 140 8.66 16.53 3.73
CA ASN A 140 9.30 16.14 4.99
C ASN A 140 8.27 15.63 6.01
N TYR A 141 7.10 16.26 6.08
CA TYR A 141 6.00 15.82 6.93
C TYR A 141 5.48 14.44 6.52
N LEU A 142 5.23 14.22 5.22
CA LEU A 142 4.80 12.92 4.71
C LEU A 142 5.85 11.83 4.93
N GLU A 143 7.12 12.15 4.75
CA GLU A 143 8.22 11.21 4.99
C GLU A 143 8.31 10.82 6.47
N ASN A 144 8.11 11.77 7.39
CA ASN A 144 8.03 11.46 8.81
C ASN A 144 6.86 10.49 9.12
N LYS A 145 5.71 10.68 8.47
CA LYS A 145 4.57 9.76 8.61
C LYS A 145 4.87 8.37 8.05
N ARG A 146 5.58 8.28 6.92
CA ARG A 146 6.03 6.99 6.36
C ARG A 146 7.01 6.27 7.27
N GLN A 147 7.88 6.98 7.98
CA GLN A 147 8.78 6.38 8.96
C GLN A 147 8.03 5.82 10.18
N GLN A 148 6.96 6.48 10.62
CA GLN A 148 6.11 6.00 11.73
C GLN A 148 5.29 4.77 11.36
N PHE A 149 4.89 4.64 10.09
CA PHE A 149 4.21 3.46 9.57
C PHE A 149 4.73 3.11 8.18
N PRO A 150 5.72 2.20 8.08
CA PRO A 150 6.42 1.89 6.84
C PRO A 150 5.53 1.42 5.68
N ARG A 151 4.33 0.89 5.95
CA ARG A 151 3.42 0.48 4.86
C ARG A 151 2.89 1.67 4.05
N PHE A 152 3.01 2.90 4.54
CA PHE A 152 2.72 4.09 3.74
C PHE A 152 3.70 4.32 2.57
N TYR A 153 4.85 3.63 2.52
CA TYR A 153 5.70 3.63 1.33
C TYR A 153 5.03 2.96 0.11
N PHE A 154 4.01 2.12 0.31
CA PHE A 154 3.22 1.52 -0.78
C PHE A 154 2.14 2.46 -1.35
N LEU A 155 1.93 3.61 -0.71
CA LEU A 155 0.94 4.60 -1.12
C LEU A 155 1.58 5.74 -1.90
N SER A 156 0.83 6.31 -2.84
CA SER A 156 1.20 7.60 -3.42
C SER A 156 1.11 8.71 -2.36
N SER A 157 1.80 9.82 -2.60
CA SER A 157 1.69 10.99 -1.71
C SER A 157 0.25 11.50 -1.60
N ASP A 158 -0.52 11.43 -2.70
CA ASP A 158 -1.92 11.85 -2.72
C ASP A 158 -2.81 10.91 -1.89
N ASP A 159 -2.64 9.59 -2.01
CA ASP A 159 -3.34 8.60 -1.18
C ASP A 159 -3.04 8.82 0.31
N LEU A 160 -1.78 9.10 0.64
CA LEU A 160 -1.36 9.36 2.02
C LEU A 160 -1.99 10.65 2.57
N LEU A 161 -2.07 11.71 1.76
CA LEU A 161 -2.72 12.96 2.13
C LEU A 161 -4.23 12.77 2.36
N GLU A 162 -4.91 11.94 1.55
CA GLU A 162 -6.31 11.60 1.75
C GLU A 162 -6.53 10.87 3.09
N ILE A 163 -5.69 9.89 3.42
CA ILE A 163 -5.74 9.18 4.71
C ILE A 163 -5.52 10.14 5.88
N LEU A 164 -4.49 10.98 5.80
CA LEU A 164 -4.16 11.93 6.87
C LEU A 164 -5.21 13.03 7.02
N GLY A 165 -5.86 13.42 5.91
CA GLY A 165 -6.91 14.42 5.91
C GLY A 165 -8.27 13.92 6.40
N GLN A 166 -8.45 12.60 6.51
CA GLN A 166 -9.65 11.94 7.01
C GLN A 166 -9.45 11.37 8.43
N ALA A 167 -8.47 11.87 9.20
CA ALA A 167 -8.14 11.37 10.53
C ALA A 167 -9.34 11.35 11.51
N LYS A 168 -10.34 12.21 11.30
CA LYS A 168 -11.56 12.25 12.12
C LYS A 168 -12.53 11.10 11.88
N ASP A 169 -12.55 10.50 10.69
CA ASP A 169 -13.47 9.41 10.33
C ASP A 169 -12.70 8.21 9.77
N PRO A 170 -12.37 7.22 10.63
CA PRO A 170 -11.62 6.01 10.26
C PRO A 170 -12.28 5.19 9.16
N LEU A 171 -13.59 5.33 8.93
CA LEU A 171 -14.29 4.58 7.88
C LEU A 171 -13.81 4.94 6.48
N ASN A 172 -13.40 6.19 6.26
CA ASN A 172 -12.94 6.63 4.93
C ASN A 172 -11.54 6.11 4.59
N VAL A 173 -10.73 5.78 5.61
CA VAL A 173 -9.40 5.16 5.43
C VAL A 173 -9.52 3.73 4.85
N GLN A 174 -10.67 3.07 4.99
CA GLN A 174 -10.85 1.68 4.58
C GLN A 174 -10.61 1.43 3.08
N SER A 175 -10.87 2.41 2.21
CA SER A 175 -10.63 2.30 0.76
C SER A 175 -9.14 2.10 0.44
N HIS A 176 -8.24 2.65 1.27
CA HIS A 176 -6.80 2.59 1.08
C HIS A 176 -6.14 1.37 1.75
N LEU A 177 -6.84 0.67 2.65
CA LEU A 177 -6.30 -0.49 3.36
C LEU A 177 -5.83 -1.60 2.42
N LYS A 178 -6.54 -1.83 1.31
CA LYS A 178 -6.16 -2.82 0.29
C LYS A 178 -4.80 -2.53 -0.36
N LYS A 179 -4.36 -1.27 -0.37
CA LYS A 179 -3.03 -0.89 -0.89
C LYS A 179 -1.94 -1.10 0.17
N CYS A 180 -2.27 -0.99 1.46
CA CYS A 180 -1.33 -1.15 2.57
C CYS A 180 -1.15 -2.62 3.01
N PHE A 181 -2.21 -3.42 2.86
CA PHE A 181 -2.28 -4.80 3.32
C PHE A 181 -2.83 -5.70 2.22
N GLU A 182 -2.18 -6.83 2.03
CA GLU A 182 -2.61 -7.83 1.05
C GLU A 182 -3.89 -8.55 1.53
N GLY A 183 -3.94 -8.96 2.80
CA GLY A 183 -5.05 -9.74 3.35
C GLY A 183 -6.17 -8.94 4.02
N ILE A 184 -6.12 -7.60 4.03
CA ILE A 184 -7.17 -6.75 4.61
C ILE A 184 -7.89 -6.00 3.49
N LYS A 185 -9.15 -6.36 3.23
CA LYS A 185 -10.04 -5.59 2.36
C LYS A 185 -10.77 -4.51 3.13
N LYS A 186 -11.30 -4.87 4.29
CA LYS A 186 -12.05 -3.96 5.17
C LYS A 186 -11.91 -4.42 6.63
N LEU A 187 -11.96 -3.47 7.54
CA LEU A 187 -12.01 -3.73 8.97
C LEU A 187 -13.47 -3.73 9.43
N ASP A 188 -13.80 -4.66 10.32
CA ASP A 188 -15.12 -4.70 10.97
C ASP A 188 -15.16 -3.63 12.07
N MET A 189 -15.36 -2.39 11.65
CA MET A 189 -15.38 -1.21 12.51
C MET A 189 -16.80 -0.93 12.99
N ASN A 190 -16.97 -0.88 14.31
CA ASN A 190 -18.21 -0.44 14.93
C ASN A 190 -18.10 1.06 15.25
N THR A 191 -19.14 1.81 14.93
CA THR A 191 -19.20 3.25 15.15
C THR A 191 -19.56 3.59 16.60
N PRO A 192 -19.14 4.76 17.10
CA PRO A 192 -19.63 5.29 18.36
C PRO A 192 -21.16 5.43 18.32
N GLY A 193 -21.84 4.97 19.37
CA GLY A 193 -23.32 4.95 19.45
C GLY A 193 -23.97 3.61 19.11
N ASP A 194 -23.28 2.72 18.40
CA ASP A 194 -23.74 1.34 18.20
C ASP A 194 -23.44 0.52 19.48
N ASN A 195 -24.47 -0.01 20.15
CA ASN A 195 -24.37 -0.71 21.44
C ASN A 195 -23.74 0.12 22.60
N GLU A 196 -24.09 1.41 22.76
CA GLU A 196 -23.63 2.29 23.86
C GLU A 196 -22.10 2.56 23.90
N ARG A 197 -21.40 2.34 22.80
CA ARG A 197 -19.93 2.49 22.74
C ARG A 197 -19.51 3.94 22.47
N LYS A 198 -18.46 4.38 23.16
CA LYS A 198 -17.93 5.76 23.08
C LYS A 198 -16.88 5.98 21.97
N GLN A 199 -16.33 4.92 21.37
CA GLN A 199 -15.17 5.00 20.47
C GLN A 199 -15.30 4.07 19.27
N TYR A 200 -14.58 4.38 18.20
CA TYR A 200 -14.42 3.49 17.04
C TYR A 200 -13.59 2.27 17.43
N LEU A 201 -14.18 1.08 17.31
CA LEU A 201 -13.53 -0.18 17.64
C LEU A 201 -13.60 -1.12 16.45
N SER A 202 -12.47 -1.74 16.09
CA SER A 202 -12.45 -2.85 15.15
C SER A 202 -12.49 -4.20 15.85
N LEU A 203 -13.40 -5.07 15.42
CA LEU A 203 -13.60 -6.41 15.97
C LEU A 203 -12.88 -7.50 15.16
N GLY A 204 -12.50 -7.21 13.93
CA GLY A 204 -11.84 -8.18 13.06
C GLY A 204 -11.53 -7.64 11.67
N ILE A 205 -10.96 -8.54 10.87
CA ILE A 205 -10.52 -8.30 9.50
C ILE A 205 -11.41 -9.08 8.54
N HIS A 206 -11.85 -8.42 7.48
CA HIS A 206 -12.38 -9.10 6.30
C HIS A 206 -11.34 -9.13 5.20
N SER A 207 -11.05 -10.34 4.71
CA SER A 207 -10.12 -10.53 3.60
C SER A 207 -10.76 -10.20 2.24
N PRO A 208 -9.93 -9.97 1.20
CA PRO A 208 -10.41 -9.82 -0.18
C PRO A 208 -11.24 -11.02 -0.66
N ASP A 209 -10.92 -12.22 -0.19
CA ASP A 209 -11.61 -13.47 -0.52
C ASP A 209 -12.97 -13.63 0.17
N GLY A 210 -13.30 -12.73 1.11
CA GLY A 210 -14.52 -12.79 1.91
C GLY A 210 -14.41 -13.62 3.19
N GLU A 211 -13.19 -14.02 3.59
CA GLU A 211 -12.95 -14.66 4.87
C GLU A 211 -12.93 -13.63 6.00
N TYR A 212 -13.46 -14.00 7.16
CA TYR A 212 -13.45 -13.16 8.36
C TYR A 212 -12.50 -13.72 9.41
N LEU A 213 -11.62 -12.86 9.93
CA LEU A 213 -10.72 -13.15 11.04
C LEU A 213 -11.09 -12.24 12.22
N PRO A 214 -11.71 -12.76 13.29
CA PRO A 214 -11.99 -11.97 14.49
C PRO A 214 -10.69 -11.68 15.24
N PHE A 215 -10.51 -10.46 15.73
CA PHE A 215 -9.38 -10.13 16.60
C PHE A 215 -9.48 -10.84 17.95
N ALA A 216 -8.34 -11.05 18.60
CA ALA A 216 -8.27 -11.59 19.96
C ALA A 216 -8.98 -10.69 21.00
N GLY A 217 -9.07 -9.39 20.72
CA GLY A 217 -9.80 -8.39 21.48
C GLY A 217 -10.10 -7.16 20.59
N PRO A 218 -11.04 -6.29 20.99
CA PRO A 218 -11.38 -5.09 20.22
C PRO A 218 -10.18 -4.15 20.11
N VAL A 219 -9.91 -3.66 18.90
CA VAL A 219 -8.80 -2.72 18.62
C VAL A 219 -9.37 -1.32 18.49
N VAL A 220 -8.81 -0.35 19.23
CA VAL A 220 -9.24 1.05 19.15
C VAL A 220 -8.72 1.67 17.85
N THR A 221 -9.64 2.06 16.96
CA THR A 221 -9.35 2.70 15.68
C THR A 221 -9.75 4.17 15.72
N GLU A 222 -9.23 4.89 16.71
CA GLU A 222 -9.49 6.32 16.92
C GLU A 222 -8.16 7.07 17.04
N GLY A 223 -8.16 8.33 16.59
CA GLY A 223 -7.00 9.21 16.60
C GLY A 223 -6.22 9.14 15.29
N ARG A 224 -4.90 9.33 15.37
CA ARG A 224 -4.07 9.45 14.18
C ARG A 224 -4.01 8.12 13.39
N PRO A 225 -4.19 8.14 12.05
CA PRO A 225 -4.13 6.96 11.20
C PRO A 225 -2.93 6.06 11.44
N GLU A 226 -1.73 6.63 11.48
CA GLU A 226 -0.48 5.89 11.69
C GLU A 226 -0.44 5.13 13.02
N GLU A 227 -1.02 5.69 14.09
CA GLU A 227 -0.97 5.08 15.42
C GLU A 227 -1.95 3.91 15.55
N TRP A 228 -3.16 4.04 15.02
CA TRP A 228 -4.11 2.92 15.07
C TRP A 228 -3.86 1.87 14.00
N LEU A 229 -3.28 2.22 12.84
CA LEU A 229 -2.86 1.23 11.84
C LEU A 229 -1.75 0.32 12.37
N ASN A 230 -0.77 0.87 13.12
CA ASN A 230 0.23 0.07 13.83
C ASN A 230 -0.44 -0.88 14.86
N ARG A 231 -1.41 -0.40 15.64
CA ARG A 231 -2.17 -1.25 16.58
C ARG A 231 -2.95 -2.36 15.87
N VAL A 232 -3.52 -2.08 14.71
CA VAL A 232 -4.22 -3.08 13.87
C VAL A 232 -3.23 -4.13 13.36
N GLU A 233 -2.04 -3.73 12.93
CA GLU A 233 -0.97 -4.64 12.49
C GLU A 233 -0.50 -5.54 13.64
N GLU A 234 -0.21 -4.99 14.81
CA GLU A 234 0.15 -5.76 16.01
C GLU A 234 -0.96 -6.75 16.40
N ALA A 235 -2.22 -6.28 16.41
CA ALA A 235 -3.37 -7.12 16.71
C ALA A 235 -3.58 -8.22 15.68
N MET A 236 -3.30 -7.94 14.39
CA MET A 236 -3.34 -8.94 13.32
C MET A 236 -2.31 -10.04 13.58
N PHE A 237 -1.04 -9.70 13.86
CA PHE A 237 0.00 -10.69 14.16
C PHE A 237 -0.36 -11.54 15.39
N ALA A 238 -0.76 -10.89 16.49
CA ALA A 238 -1.14 -11.58 17.72
C ALA A 238 -2.34 -12.52 17.53
N THR A 239 -3.35 -12.06 16.78
CA THR A 239 -4.56 -12.82 16.48
C THR A 239 -4.23 -14.02 15.58
N THR A 240 -3.45 -13.82 14.52
CA THR A 240 -3.01 -14.90 13.62
C THR A 240 -2.23 -15.95 14.39
N LYS A 241 -1.30 -15.57 15.28
CA LYS A 241 -0.58 -16.52 16.14
C LYS A 241 -1.50 -17.31 17.07
N LYS A 242 -2.41 -16.63 17.76
CA LYS A 242 -3.39 -17.27 18.66
C LYS A 242 -4.31 -18.23 17.93
N HIS A 243 -4.82 -17.83 16.76
CA HIS A 243 -5.67 -18.66 15.92
C HIS A 243 -4.91 -19.85 15.36
N LEU A 244 -3.67 -19.68 14.88
CA LEU A 244 -2.86 -20.79 14.40
C LEU A 244 -2.67 -21.88 15.47
N TYR A 245 -2.33 -21.48 16.70
CA TYR A 245 -2.19 -22.43 17.80
C TYR A 245 -3.49 -23.17 18.10
N LYS A 246 -4.61 -22.44 18.19
CA LYS A 246 -5.94 -23.04 18.39
C LYS A 246 -6.28 -24.05 17.29
N VAL A 247 -6.08 -23.67 16.03
CA VAL A 247 -6.35 -24.51 14.85
C VAL A 247 -5.48 -25.77 14.86
N LEU A 248 -4.22 -25.66 15.29
CA LEU A 248 -3.31 -26.79 15.45
C LEU A 248 -3.80 -27.78 16.52
N GLU A 249 -4.26 -27.30 17.68
CA GLU A 249 -4.83 -28.17 18.71
C GLU A 249 -6.16 -28.81 18.27
N ASP A 250 -7.04 -28.03 17.64
CA ASP A 250 -8.32 -28.50 17.10
C ASP A 250 -8.13 -29.61 16.05
N SER A 251 -6.98 -29.60 15.35
CA SER A 251 -6.65 -30.59 14.31
C SER A 251 -6.53 -32.03 14.85
N LYS A 252 -6.25 -32.18 16.16
CA LYS A 252 -6.07 -33.48 16.83
C LYS A 252 -7.39 -34.13 17.24
N ALA A 253 -8.40 -33.33 17.61
CA ALA A 253 -9.64 -33.82 18.22
C ALA A 253 -10.87 -33.71 17.30
N THR A 254 -10.85 -32.83 16.29
CA THR A 254 -12.06 -32.48 15.52
C THR A 254 -12.16 -33.26 14.22
N LYS A 255 -13.40 -33.61 13.81
CA LYS A 255 -13.68 -34.13 12.46
C LYS A 255 -13.17 -33.13 11.41
N LYS A 256 -12.44 -33.61 10.40
CA LYS A 256 -11.76 -32.74 9.42
C LYS A 256 -12.70 -31.80 8.66
N GLU A 257 -13.92 -32.25 8.34
CA GLU A 257 -14.96 -31.41 7.73
C GLU A 257 -15.28 -30.18 8.59
N LYS A 258 -15.47 -30.38 9.90
CA LYS A 258 -15.75 -29.31 10.84
C LYS A 258 -14.52 -28.43 11.06
N TRP A 259 -13.34 -29.04 11.16
CA TRP A 259 -12.07 -28.32 11.28
C TRP A 259 -11.81 -27.35 10.12
N VAL A 260 -12.14 -27.73 8.88
CA VAL A 260 -11.96 -26.83 7.72
C VAL A 260 -13.02 -25.73 7.66
N LYS A 261 -14.25 -26.00 8.11
CA LYS A 261 -15.34 -25.03 8.12
C LYS A 261 -15.18 -23.95 9.19
N ASP A 262 -14.79 -24.35 10.40
CA ASP A 262 -14.81 -23.48 11.57
C ASP A 262 -13.58 -22.54 11.64
N ASN A 263 -12.56 -22.78 10.82
CA ASN A 263 -11.25 -22.11 10.92
C ASN A 263 -10.86 -21.36 9.63
N GLN A 264 -9.91 -20.42 9.76
CA GLN A 264 -9.40 -19.61 8.66
C GLN A 264 -8.44 -20.40 7.75
N GLY A 265 -8.51 -20.16 6.44
CA GLY A 265 -7.80 -20.93 5.41
C GLY A 265 -6.28 -20.94 5.61
N GLN A 266 -5.69 -19.77 5.84
CA GLN A 266 -4.26 -19.64 6.13
C GLN A 266 -3.81 -20.48 7.34
N MET A 267 -4.62 -20.48 8.42
CA MET A 267 -4.29 -21.20 9.65
C MET A 267 -4.39 -22.71 9.45
N ILE A 268 -5.43 -23.16 8.73
CA ILE A 268 -5.65 -24.57 8.41
C ILE A 268 -4.47 -25.12 7.58
N ILE A 269 -4.02 -24.38 6.56
CA ILE A 269 -2.90 -24.79 5.71
C ILE A 269 -1.61 -24.88 6.54
N THR A 270 -1.31 -23.83 7.32
CA THR A 270 -0.08 -23.79 8.13
C THR A 270 -0.09 -24.87 9.21
N ALA A 271 -1.21 -25.09 9.90
CA ALA A 271 -1.37 -26.18 10.86
C ALA A 271 -1.23 -27.56 10.19
N GLY A 272 -1.76 -27.74 8.97
CA GLY A 272 -1.56 -28.95 8.16
C GLY A 272 -0.08 -29.23 7.90
N GLN A 273 0.69 -28.21 7.52
CA GLN A 273 2.15 -28.33 7.31
C GLN A 273 2.92 -28.69 8.58
N ILE A 274 2.51 -28.14 9.75
CA ILE A 274 3.10 -28.51 11.04
C ILE A 274 2.83 -29.99 11.36
N VAL A 275 1.58 -30.44 11.21
CA VAL A 275 1.19 -31.84 11.44
C VAL A 275 1.90 -32.78 10.47
N TRP A 276 2.01 -32.41 9.21
CA TRP A 276 2.76 -33.16 8.20
C TRP A 276 4.23 -33.31 8.58
N THR A 277 4.89 -32.21 8.95
CA THR A 277 6.30 -32.21 9.38
C THR A 277 6.51 -33.16 10.56
N PHE A 278 5.65 -33.06 11.57
CA PHE A 278 5.71 -33.92 12.76
C PHE A 278 5.53 -35.42 12.43
N GLU A 279 4.56 -35.76 11.57
CA GLU A 279 4.29 -37.15 11.20
C GLU A 279 5.39 -37.76 10.32
N CYS A 280 6.00 -36.96 9.43
CA CYS A 280 7.16 -37.35 8.63
C CYS A 280 8.38 -37.61 9.52
N GLU A 281 8.70 -36.69 10.44
CA GLU A 281 9.83 -36.88 11.36
C GLU A 281 9.63 -38.05 12.31
N LYS A 282 8.39 -38.26 12.79
CA LYS A 282 8.05 -39.45 13.57
C LYS A 282 8.28 -40.74 12.78
N ALA A 283 7.95 -40.76 11.49
CA ALA A 283 8.18 -41.92 10.64
C ALA A 283 9.67 -42.14 10.32
N LEU A 284 10.45 -41.07 10.16
CA LEU A 284 11.90 -41.13 9.91
C LEU A 284 12.74 -41.36 11.18
N GLY A 285 12.21 -41.06 12.36
CA GLY A 285 12.87 -41.27 13.65
C GLY A 285 12.90 -42.74 14.10
N ASP A 286 12.04 -43.59 13.54
CA ASP A 286 12.06 -45.05 13.76
C ASP A 286 13.14 -45.70 12.89
N LEU A 287 14.41 -45.61 13.31
CA LEU A 287 15.57 -45.99 12.49
C LEU A 287 15.51 -47.44 11.98
N GLU A 288 14.89 -48.37 12.71
CA GLU A 288 14.77 -49.77 12.31
C GLU A 288 13.64 -50.00 11.29
N ASN A 289 12.55 -49.23 11.37
CA ASN A 289 11.36 -49.43 10.55
C ASN A 289 11.00 -48.23 9.64
N ALA A 290 11.88 -47.24 9.49
CA ALA A 290 11.61 -45.98 8.78
C ALA A 290 10.97 -46.22 7.40
N ARG A 291 11.51 -47.16 6.61
CA ARG A 291 10.93 -47.51 5.30
C ARG A 291 9.49 -47.99 5.37
N ARG A 292 9.16 -48.81 6.37
CA ARG A 292 7.80 -49.33 6.58
C ARG A 292 6.89 -48.22 7.10
N ALA A 293 7.39 -47.39 8.01
CA ALA A 293 6.68 -46.24 8.58
C ALA A 293 6.32 -45.20 7.50
N VAL A 294 7.27 -44.80 6.64
CA VAL A 294 7.03 -43.86 5.53
C VAL A 294 6.01 -44.43 4.53
N LYS A 295 6.07 -45.74 4.21
CA LYS A 295 5.06 -46.39 3.36
C LYS A 295 3.66 -46.41 4.00
N ALA A 296 3.58 -46.63 5.31
CA ALA A 296 2.32 -46.56 6.05
C ALA A 296 1.79 -45.12 6.10
N LEU A 297 2.68 -44.13 6.29
CA LEU A 297 2.37 -42.71 6.27
C LEU A 297 1.80 -42.29 4.92
N LYS A 298 2.36 -42.76 3.79
CA LYS A 298 1.80 -42.54 2.45
C LYS A 298 0.34 -43.00 2.37
N LYS A 299 0.03 -44.22 2.84
CA LYS A 299 -1.34 -44.75 2.85
C LYS A 299 -2.27 -43.90 3.72
N LYS A 300 -1.80 -43.45 4.89
CA LYS A 300 -2.51 -42.52 5.78
C LYS A 300 -2.82 -41.19 5.07
N TRP A 301 -1.85 -40.60 4.36
CA TRP A 301 -2.04 -39.35 3.62
C TRP A 301 -3.00 -39.50 2.44
N VAL A 302 -2.93 -40.61 1.69
CA VAL A 302 -3.90 -40.89 0.62
C VAL A 302 -5.32 -41.02 1.17
N SER A 303 -5.51 -41.70 2.31
CA SER A 303 -6.81 -41.76 2.99
C SER A 303 -7.27 -40.38 3.46
N TYR A 304 -6.35 -39.55 3.95
CA TYR A 304 -6.64 -38.18 4.36
C TYR A 304 -7.08 -37.30 3.18
N LEU A 305 -6.37 -37.36 2.05
CA LEU A 305 -6.75 -36.67 0.82
C LEU A 305 -8.13 -37.10 0.31
N ASN A 306 -8.44 -38.40 0.32
CA ASN A 306 -9.76 -38.90 -0.07
C ASN A 306 -10.89 -38.32 0.80
N LYS A 307 -10.64 -38.11 2.10
CA LYS A 307 -11.60 -37.44 2.99
C LYS A 307 -11.76 -35.97 2.62
N LEU A 308 -10.68 -35.24 2.35
CA LEU A 308 -10.75 -33.85 1.89
C LEU A 308 -11.50 -33.72 0.55
N THR A 309 -11.26 -34.62 -0.40
CA THR A 309 -11.99 -34.70 -1.67
C THR A 309 -13.47 -35.06 -1.48
N ALA A 310 -13.83 -35.81 -0.44
CA ALA A 310 -15.24 -36.01 -0.09
C ALA A 310 -15.89 -34.71 0.39
N VAL A 311 -15.16 -33.88 1.16
CA VAL A 311 -15.64 -32.56 1.61
C VAL A 311 -15.95 -31.65 0.42
N THR A 312 -15.13 -31.65 -0.64
CA THR A 312 -15.38 -30.83 -1.83
C THR A 312 -16.67 -31.19 -2.57
N ARG A 313 -17.17 -32.42 -2.40
CA ARG A 313 -18.45 -32.88 -2.98
C ARG A 313 -19.67 -32.45 -2.17
N SER A 314 -19.47 -31.97 -0.94
CA SER A 314 -20.56 -31.44 -0.11
C SER A 314 -20.98 -30.03 -0.54
N LYS A 315 -22.13 -29.56 -0.03
CA LYS A 315 -22.62 -28.20 -0.29
C LYS A 315 -21.77 -27.19 0.48
N LEU A 316 -20.79 -26.60 -0.19
CA LEU A 316 -19.89 -25.57 0.32
C LEU A 316 -20.17 -24.21 -0.31
N ASN A 317 -20.03 -23.15 0.48
CA ASN A 317 -20.01 -21.79 -0.01
C ASN A 317 -18.69 -21.50 -0.79
N LYS A 318 -18.61 -20.35 -1.45
CA LYS A 318 -17.44 -20.00 -2.28
C LYS A 318 -16.13 -19.96 -1.47
N VAL A 319 -16.17 -19.37 -0.27
CA VAL A 319 -14.99 -19.22 0.60
C VAL A 319 -14.53 -20.60 1.08
N GLU A 320 -15.43 -21.41 1.63
CA GLU A 320 -15.15 -22.78 2.08
C GLU A 320 -14.57 -23.64 0.97
N ARG A 321 -15.13 -23.56 -0.25
CA ARG A 321 -14.59 -24.29 -1.41
C ARG A 321 -13.15 -23.87 -1.71
N ASN A 322 -12.86 -22.57 -1.70
CA ASN A 322 -11.52 -22.06 -1.93
C ASN A 322 -10.53 -22.51 -0.84
N LYS A 323 -10.94 -22.55 0.44
CA LYS A 323 -10.13 -23.08 1.54
C LYS A 323 -9.77 -24.55 1.32
N VAL A 324 -10.79 -25.38 1.03
CA VAL A 324 -10.59 -26.83 0.85
C VAL A 324 -9.69 -27.09 -0.36
N VAL A 325 -9.89 -26.39 -1.48
CA VAL A 325 -9.04 -26.52 -2.67
C VAL A 325 -7.59 -26.14 -2.35
N SER A 326 -7.38 -25.01 -1.66
CA SER A 326 -6.04 -24.52 -1.31
C SER A 326 -5.32 -25.49 -0.36
N LEU A 327 -6.05 -26.06 0.61
CA LEU A 327 -5.53 -27.11 1.48
C LEU A 327 -5.16 -28.36 0.68
N ILE A 328 -6.07 -28.86 -0.17
CA ILE A 328 -5.81 -30.06 -0.99
C ILE A 328 -4.56 -29.87 -1.84
N THR A 329 -4.34 -28.71 -2.46
CA THR A 329 -3.14 -28.44 -3.27
C THR A 329 -1.85 -28.67 -2.47
N ILE A 330 -1.77 -28.15 -1.25
CA ILE A 330 -0.60 -28.32 -0.38
C ILE A 330 -0.47 -29.76 0.11
N GLU A 331 -1.59 -30.40 0.49
CA GLU A 331 -1.60 -31.78 0.98
C GLU A 331 -1.26 -32.82 -0.12
N VAL A 332 -1.58 -32.51 -1.37
CA VAL A 332 -1.19 -33.32 -2.55
C VAL A 332 0.32 -33.32 -2.70
N HIS A 333 0.94 -32.13 -2.65
CA HIS A 333 2.39 -31.99 -2.68
C HIS A 333 3.04 -32.71 -1.48
N ALA A 334 2.49 -32.55 -0.26
CA ALA A 334 2.95 -33.25 0.93
C ALA A 334 2.97 -34.79 0.76
N ARG A 335 1.94 -35.36 0.11
CA ARG A 335 1.89 -36.79 -0.25
C ARG A 335 2.94 -37.16 -1.30
N ASP A 336 3.18 -36.30 -2.29
CA ASP A 336 4.19 -36.54 -3.34
C ASP A 336 5.60 -36.51 -2.75
N VAL A 337 5.87 -35.62 -1.79
CA VAL A 337 7.13 -35.62 -1.01
C VAL A 337 7.27 -36.92 -0.21
N ILE A 338 6.24 -37.37 0.49
CA ILE A 338 6.27 -38.67 1.21
C ILE A 338 6.58 -39.83 0.24
N GLU A 339 6.01 -39.80 -0.97
CA GLU A 339 6.32 -40.77 -2.01
C GLU A 339 7.78 -40.71 -2.46
N LYS A 340 8.33 -39.50 -2.64
CA LYS A 340 9.75 -39.29 -2.96
C LYS A 340 10.65 -39.84 -1.86
N LEU A 341 10.37 -39.53 -0.59
CA LEU A 341 11.11 -40.06 0.57
C LEU A 341 11.12 -41.60 0.57
N SER A 342 9.97 -42.22 0.26
CA SER A 342 9.87 -43.68 0.16
C SER A 342 10.66 -44.26 -1.01
N LYS A 343 10.75 -43.55 -2.15
CA LYS A 343 11.47 -44.01 -3.35
C LYS A 343 12.99 -43.84 -3.21
N SER A 344 13.43 -42.75 -2.58
CA SER A 344 14.84 -42.46 -2.31
C SER A 344 15.42 -43.25 -1.12
N ASN A 345 14.61 -44.12 -0.49
CA ASN A 345 14.98 -44.87 0.72
C ASN A 345 15.50 -43.98 1.85
N CYS A 346 14.87 -42.82 2.05
CA CYS A 346 15.16 -41.94 3.18
C CYS A 346 14.87 -42.67 4.50
N THR A 347 15.84 -42.67 5.40
CA THR A 347 15.82 -43.42 6.67
C THR A 347 16.13 -42.55 7.89
N SER A 348 16.54 -41.30 7.69
CA SER A 348 16.91 -40.39 8.77
C SER A 348 16.31 -39.01 8.56
N VAL A 349 16.03 -38.33 9.68
CA VAL A 349 15.65 -36.90 9.70
C VAL A 349 16.78 -35.97 9.23
N ASN A 350 18.01 -36.48 9.12
CA ASN A 350 19.16 -35.74 8.62
C ASN A 350 19.41 -35.95 7.13
N ASP A 351 18.65 -36.83 6.47
CA ASP A 351 18.82 -37.09 5.04
C ASP A 351 18.44 -35.84 4.23
N PHE A 352 19.26 -35.51 3.24
CA PHE A 352 19.10 -34.30 2.43
C PHE A 352 17.71 -34.20 1.76
N GLU A 353 17.15 -35.33 1.34
CA GLU A 353 15.81 -35.37 0.74
C GLU A 353 14.71 -34.88 1.68
N TRP A 354 14.89 -35.02 3.00
CA TRP A 354 13.99 -34.44 4.00
C TRP A 354 14.38 -33.01 4.36
N VAL A 355 15.67 -32.78 4.61
CA VAL A 355 16.20 -31.49 5.07
C VAL A 355 16.01 -30.37 4.04
N SER A 356 16.00 -30.72 2.75
CA SER A 356 15.70 -29.80 1.63
C SER A 356 14.27 -29.27 1.60
N GLN A 357 13.33 -29.96 2.26
CA GLN A 357 11.93 -29.57 2.27
C GLN A 357 11.69 -28.41 3.25
N LEU A 358 10.68 -27.58 2.94
CA LEU A 358 10.22 -26.53 3.83
C LEU A 358 9.40 -27.14 4.98
N ARG A 359 9.93 -27.08 6.20
CA ARG A 359 9.39 -27.77 7.37
C ARG A 359 8.88 -26.77 8.38
N PHE A 360 7.69 -27.02 8.93
CA PHE A 360 7.03 -26.13 9.88
C PHE A 360 6.94 -26.80 11.24
N TYR A 361 7.27 -26.06 12.28
CA TYR A 361 7.33 -26.55 13.65
C TYR A 361 6.58 -25.60 14.55
N TRP A 362 5.81 -26.15 15.50
CA TRP A 362 5.46 -25.38 16.69
C TRP A 362 6.51 -25.65 17.75
N ASP A 363 7.41 -24.69 17.94
CA ASP A 363 8.45 -24.75 18.96
C ASP A 363 7.83 -24.43 20.34
N LYS A 364 7.92 -25.39 21.27
CA LYS A 364 7.29 -25.27 22.59
C LYS A 364 8.05 -24.34 23.51
N ASP A 365 9.37 -24.23 23.35
CA ASP A 365 10.23 -23.41 24.20
C ASP A 365 10.08 -21.94 23.82
N LEU A 366 10.01 -21.66 22.51
CA LEU A 366 9.72 -20.32 21.99
C LEU A 366 8.22 -19.98 22.04
N ASN A 367 7.36 -20.99 22.17
CA ASN A 367 5.91 -20.89 21.98
C ASN A 367 5.56 -20.17 20.68
N ASP A 368 6.19 -20.62 19.58
CA ASP A 368 6.14 -19.96 18.27
C ASP A 368 6.21 -20.96 17.11
N CYS A 369 5.71 -20.56 15.95
CA CYS A 369 5.84 -21.30 14.71
C CYS A 369 7.17 -20.96 14.05
N VAL A 370 8.01 -21.97 13.86
CA VAL A 370 9.34 -21.86 13.24
C VAL A 370 9.34 -22.65 11.94
N VAL A 371 9.86 -22.03 10.89
CA VAL A 371 10.03 -22.63 9.57
C VAL A 371 11.51 -22.93 9.36
N LYS A 372 11.83 -24.16 8.95
CA LYS A 372 13.21 -24.60 8.69
C LYS A 372 13.33 -25.17 7.29
N GLN A 373 14.40 -24.80 6.60
CA GLN A 373 14.79 -25.38 5.33
C GLN A 373 16.31 -25.42 5.22
N VAL A 374 16.87 -26.60 5.00
CA VAL A 374 18.33 -26.83 5.01
C VAL A 374 18.98 -26.31 6.30
N LEU A 375 19.70 -25.19 6.24
CA LEU A 375 20.33 -24.53 7.39
C LEU A 375 19.57 -23.28 7.86
N SER A 376 18.60 -22.81 7.08
CA SER A 376 17.86 -21.58 7.36
C SER A 376 16.72 -21.84 8.34
N VAL A 377 16.58 -20.94 9.30
CA VAL A 377 15.53 -20.97 10.34
C VAL A 377 14.89 -19.60 10.40
N PHE A 378 13.56 -19.55 10.26
CA PHE A 378 12.77 -18.32 10.31
C PHE A 378 11.61 -18.49 11.28
N VAL A 379 11.27 -17.42 11.99
CA VAL A 379 9.98 -17.34 12.71
C VAL A 379 8.90 -17.05 11.67
N TYR A 380 7.75 -17.70 11.80
CA TYR A 380 6.62 -17.46 10.91
C TYR A 380 6.16 -16.00 11.03
N GLY A 381 5.96 -15.32 9.90
CA GLY A 381 5.71 -13.87 9.90
C GLY A 381 4.33 -13.45 10.43
N TYR A 382 3.36 -14.36 10.52
CA TYR A 382 1.99 -14.11 10.98
C TYR A 382 1.18 -13.05 10.22
N GLU A 383 1.69 -12.51 9.11
CA GLU A 383 0.95 -11.60 8.23
C GLU A 383 -0.31 -12.30 7.74
N TYR A 384 -1.48 -11.74 8.03
CA TYR A 384 -2.72 -12.32 7.53
C TYR A 384 -2.89 -11.95 6.06
N GLN A 385 -2.95 -12.99 5.22
CA GLN A 385 -3.09 -12.88 3.78
C GLN A 385 -4.47 -13.33 3.30
N GLY A 386 -5.33 -13.82 4.19
CA GLY A 386 -6.59 -14.46 3.80
C GLY A 386 -6.35 -15.82 3.15
N ASN A 387 -7.23 -16.22 2.23
CA ASN A 387 -7.11 -17.49 1.52
C ASN A 387 -6.61 -17.25 0.10
N ASN A 388 -5.41 -16.66 0.02
CA ASN A 388 -4.68 -16.52 -1.24
C ASN A 388 -4.45 -17.92 -1.82
N GLY A 389 -5.11 -18.18 -2.95
CA GLY A 389 -5.12 -19.49 -3.59
C GLY A 389 -3.70 -20.05 -3.74
N ARG A 390 -3.56 -21.37 -3.57
CA ARG A 390 -2.25 -22.03 -3.67
C ARG A 390 -2.05 -22.59 -5.07
N LEU A 391 -0.92 -22.23 -5.66
CA LEU A 391 -0.45 -22.83 -6.91
C LEU A 391 0.08 -24.24 -6.65
N VAL A 392 0.03 -25.07 -7.68
CA VAL A 392 0.57 -26.43 -7.61
C VAL A 392 2.09 -26.34 -7.52
N ILE A 393 2.67 -26.99 -6.51
CA ILE A 393 4.11 -27.04 -6.31
C ILE A 393 4.68 -28.08 -7.27
N THR A 394 5.70 -27.69 -8.03
CA THR A 394 6.39 -28.56 -8.99
C THR A 394 7.86 -28.72 -8.60
N PRO A 395 8.58 -29.72 -9.13
CA PRO A 395 10.01 -29.87 -8.85
C PRO A 395 10.86 -28.64 -9.24
N LEU A 396 10.38 -27.78 -10.14
CA LEU A 396 11.04 -26.53 -10.48
C LEU A 396 10.86 -25.45 -9.41
N THR A 397 9.74 -25.50 -8.69
CA THR A 397 9.43 -24.58 -7.57
C THR A 397 10.07 -25.03 -6.26
N ASP A 398 10.39 -26.32 -6.12
CA ASP A 398 11.10 -26.90 -4.97
C ASP A 398 12.64 -26.74 -5.04
N ARG A 399 13.18 -26.53 -6.25
CA ARG A 399 14.60 -26.24 -6.47
C ARG A 399 14.92 -24.81 -6.06
#